data_AF-A0A690M0R0-F1
#
_entry.id   AF-A0A690M0R0-F1
#
_cell.length_a   1.000
_cell.length_b   1.000
_cell.length_c   1.000
_cell.angle_alpha   90.00
_cell.angle_beta   90.00
_cell.angle_gamma   90.00
#
_symmetry.space_group_name_H-M   'P 1'
#
loop_
_entity.id
_entity.type
_entity.pdbx_description
1 polymer ?
#
loop_
_entity_poly.entity_id
_entity_poly.type
_entity_poly.pdbx_seq_one_letter_code
_entity_poly.pdbx_strand_id
1 'polypeptide(L)' 'MKEKIIKLENGEELKMREPNVRVLKSATNKSEKEMEQTIYMIATLTNKQESEIEDLNLKDFKALQDALKDFLVEAGVIA' A
#
# COMPACT_ATOMS: atom_id res chain seq x y z
N MET A 1 -4.28 2.43 -16.36
CA MET A 1 -3.93 2.73 -14.96
C MET A 1 -2.49 2.29 -14.76
N LYS A 2 -1.67 3.09 -14.06
CA LYS A 2 -0.29 2.70 -13.74
C LYS A 2 -0.33 1.67 -12.60
N GLU A 3 0.49 0.62 -12.70
CA GLU A 3 0.58 -0.44 -11.72
C GLU A 3 2.05 -0.79 -11.46
N LYS A 4 2.37 -1.18 -10.22
CA LYS A 4 3.66 -1.76 -9.83
C LYS A 4 3.44 -3.22 -9.46
N ILE A 5 4.34 -4.10 -9.92
CA ILE A 5 4.35 -5.53 -9.55
C ILE A 5 5.36 -5.70 -8.43
N ILE A 6 4.92 -6.25 -7.30
CA ILE A 6 5.74 -6.53 -6.12
C ILE A 6 5.78 -8.05 -5.94
N LYS A 7 6.98 -8.63 -5.95
CA LYS A 7 7.20 -10.05 -5.66
C LYS A 7 7.47 -10.23 -4.17
N LEU A 8 6.67 -11.05 -3.51
CA LEU A 8 6.84 -11.40 -2.10
C LEU A 8 7.81 -12.58 -1.94
N GLU A 9 8.37 -12.75 -0.73
CA GLU A 9 9.28 -13.87 -0.41
C GLU A 9 8.63 -15.24 -0.58
N ASN A 10 7.30 -15.34 -0.39
CA ASN A 10 6.53 -16.57 -0.61
C ASN A 10 6.33 -16.92 -2.11
N GLY A 11 6.81 -16.07 -3.03
CA GLY A 11 6.68 -16.23 -4.47
C GLY A 11 5.38 -15.66 -5.06
N GLU A 12 4.50 -15.09 -4.24
CA GLU A 12 3.29 -14.38 -4.70
C GLU A 12 3.65 -13.06 -5.38
N GLU A 13 2.91 -12.72 -6.43
CA GLU A 13 3.03 -11.43 -7.12
C GLU A 13 1.79 -10.57 -6.84
N LEU A 14 2.01 -9.45 -6.16
CA LEU A 14 0.97 -8.45 -5.90
C LEU A 14 1.05 -7.31 -6.90
N LYS A 15 -0.10 -6.94 -7.46
CA LYS A 15 -0.25 -5.75 -8.31
C LYS A 15 -0.76 -4.60 -7.49
N MET A 16 0.06 -3.57 -7.27
CA MET A 16 -0.35 -2.35 -6.60
C MET A 16 -0.77 -1.31 -7.64
N ARG A 17 -2.04 -0.91 -7.57
CA ARG A 17 -2.58 0.19 -8.37
C ARG A 17 -2.09 1.53 -7.86
N GLU A 18 -1.99 2.51 -8.76
CA GLU A 18 -1.70 3.89 -8.38
C GLU A 18 -2.73 4.44 -7.37
N PRO A 19 -2.30 5.05 -6.26
CA PRO A 19 -3.19 5.67 -5.29
C PRO A 19 -3.96 6.84 -5.90
N ASN A 20 -5.18 7.06 -5.41
CA ASN A 20 -5.97 8.22 -5.77
C ASN A 20 -6.51 8.93 -4.52
N VAL A 21 -7.07 10.12 -4.71
CA VAL A 21 -7.58 10.96 -3.61
C VAL A 21 -8.65 10.25 -2.78
N ARG A 22 -9.46 9.36 -3.37
CA ARG A 22 -10.48 8.60 -2.64
C ARG A 22 -9.82 7.64 -1.64
N VAL A 23 -8.80 6.90 -2.06
CA VAL A 23 -8.07 5.95 -1.19
C VAL A 23 -7.38 6.70 -0.06
N LEU A 24 -6.71 7.81 -0.36
CA LEU A 24 -6.07 8.67 0.65
C LEU A 24 -7.07 9.17 1.69
N LYS A 25 -8.18 9.77 1.23
CA LYS A 25 -9.24 10.27 2.12
C LYS A 25 -9.83 9.16 3.00
N SER A 26 -10.10 7.99 2.41
CA SER A 26 -10.63 6.85 3.17
C SER A 26 -9.65 6.35 4.23
N ALA A 27 -8.34 6.33 3.93
CA ALA A 27 -7.32 5.97 4.90
C ALA A 27 -7.30 6.94 6.08
N THR A 28 -7.22 8.24 5.81
CA THR A 28 -7.21 9.29 6.85
C THR A 28 -8.47 9.29 7.71
N ASN A 29 -9.64 9.03 7.11
CA ASN A 29 -10.89 8.94 7.87
C ASN A 29 -11.01 7.68 8.74
N LYS A 30 -10.29 6.61 8.38
CA LYS A 30 -10.37 5.33 9.06
C LYS A 30 -9.61 5.33 10.38
N SER A 31 -8.47 6.00 10.45
CA SER A 31 -7.64 6.05 11.65
C SER A 31 -6.76 7.28 11.69
N GLU A 32 -6.44 7.78 12.88
CA GLU A 32 -5.41 8.80 13.09
C GLU A 32 -3.99 8.22 13.10
N LYS A 33 -3.83 6.89 13.16
CA LYS A 33 -2.52 6.24 13.21
C LYS A 33 -1.98 5.97 11.79
N GLU A 34 -0.79 6.48 11.49
CA GLU A 34 -0.15 6.32 10.18
C GLU A 34 0.01 4.86 9.73
N MET A 35 0.30 3.95 10.67
CA MET A 35 0.43 2.51 10.34
C MET A 35 -0.90 1.92 9.85
N GLU A 36 -2.00 2.21 10.55
CA GLU A 36 -3.34 1.71 10.18
C GLU A 36 -3.80 2.31 8.83
N GLN A 37 -3.49 3.60 8.59
CA GLN A 37 -3.72 4.24 7.29
C GLN A 37 -2.92 3.55 6.17
N THR A 38 -1.65 3.25 6.43
CA THR A 38 -0.75 2.60 5.46
C THR A 38 -1.23 1.20 5.10
N ILE A 39 -1.59 0.39 6.09
CA ILE A 39 -2.14 -0.95 5.90
C ILE A 39 -3.42 -0.89 5.04
N TYR A 40 -4.34 0.03 5.35
CA TYR A 40 -5.56 0.24 4.58
C TYR A 40 -5.29 0.61 3.11
N MET A 41 -4.35 1.54 2.88
CA MET A 41 -3.97 1.94 1.53
C MET A 41 -3.41 0.77 0.75
N ILE A 42 -2.44 0.05 1.33
CA ILE A 42 -1.81 -1.11 0.68
C ILE A 42 -2.88 -2.16 0.33
N ALA A 43 -3.71 -2.55 1.29
CA ALA A 43 -4.78 -3.54 1.09
C ALA A 43 -5.73 -3.13 -0.05
N THR A 44 -6.18 -1.87 -0.05
CA THR A 44 -7.07 -1.34 -1.10
C THR A 44 -6.40 -1.35 -2.47
N LEU A 45 -5.13 -0.96 -2.56
CA LEU A 45 -4.43 -0.82 -3.83
C LEU A 45 -3.98 -2.16 -4.42
N THR A 46 -3.76 -3.17 -3.59
CA THR A 46 -3.43 -4.55 -3.99
C THR A 46 -4.63 -5.48 -4.09
N ASN A 47 -5.84 -4.99 -3.78
CA ASN A 47 -7.06 -5.79 -3.72
C ASN A 47 -6.96 -6.98 -2.73
N LYS A 48 -6.38 -6.70 -1.56
CA LYS A 48 -6.24 -7.61 -0.43
C LYS A 48 -7.08 -7.12 0.75
N GLN A 49 -7.29 -7.98 1.72
CA GLN A 49 -7.83 -7.60 3.03
C GLN A 49 -6.72 -7.04 3.92
N GLU A 50 -7.07 -6.19 4.88
CA GLU A 50 -6.10 -5.62 5.83
C GLU A 50 -5.42 -6.71 6.66
N SER A 51 -6.16 -7.74 7.08
CA SER A 51 -5.58 -8.91 7.79
C SER A 51 -4.52 -9.63 6.96
N GLU A 52 -4.70 -9.74 5.65
CA GLU A 52 -3.69 -10.34 4.76
C GLU A 52 -2.41 -9.51 4.70
N ILE A 53 -2.49 -8.19 4.93
CA ILE A 53 -1.33 -7.30 5.00
C ILE A 53 -0.67 -7.38 6.38
N GLU A 54 -1.46 -7.48 7.44
CA GLU A 54 -0.98 -7.63 8.82
C GLU A 54 -0.27 -8.96 9.07
N ASP A 55 -0.67 -10.02 8.38
CA ASP A 55 -0.06 -11.35 8.44
C ASP A 55 1.26 -11.46 7.65
N LEU A 56 1.63 -10.43 6.87
CA LEU A 56 2.89 -10.42 6.12
C LEU A 56 4.10 -10.35 7.04
N ASN A 57 5.20 -10.96 6.59
CA ASN A 57 6.48 -10.70 7.21
C ASN A 57 6.93 -9.24 6.95
N LEU A 58 7.82 -8.73 7.80
CA LEU A 58 8.23 -7.31 7.74
C LEU A 58 8.94 -6.93 6.44
N LYS A 59 9.61 -7.86 5.74
CA LYS A 59 10.28 -7.57 4.47
C LYS A 59 9.27 -7.41 3.33
N ASP A 60 8.29 -8.31 3.28
CA ASP A 60 7.19 -8.25 2.31
C ASP A 60 6.37 -6.98 2.52
N PHE A 61 6.04 -6.67 3.78
CA PHE A 61 5.37 -5.43 4.12
C PHE A 61 6.20 -4.20 3.71
N LYS A 62 7.51 -4.21 3.97
CA LYS A 62 8.40 -3.11 3.57
C LYS A 62 8.43 -2.90 2.05
N ALA A 63 8.45 -3.98 1.27
CA ALA A 63 8.41 -3.88 -0.19
C ALA A 63 7.11 -3.22 -0.69
N LEU A 64 5.98 -3.52 -0.06
CA LEU A 64 4.70 -2.87 -0.36
C LEU A 64 4.69 -1.40 0.08
N GLN A 65 5.22 -1.09 1.26
CA GLN A 65 5.35 0.30 1.72
C GLN A 65 6.22 1.13 0.78
N ASP A 66 7.34 0.58 0.29
CA ASP A 66 8.22 1.28 -0.65
C ASP A 66 7.53 1.53 -1.99
N ALA A 67 6.82 0.54 -2.52
CA ALA A 67 6.04 0.72 -3.75
C ALA A 67 4.98 1.83 -3.61
N LEU A 68 4.29 1.88 -2.46
CA LEU A 68 3.34 2.95 -2.15
C LEU A 68 4.05 4.31 -2.04
N LYS A 69 5.16 4.38 -1.30
CA LYS A 69 5.95 5.61 -1.12
C LYS A 69 6.40 6.17 -2.46
N ASP A 70 6.90 5.33 -3.35
CA ASP A 70 7.35 5.76 -4.66
C ASP A 70 6.21 6.40 -5.46
N PHE A 71 4.99 5.85 -5.43
CA PHE A 71 3.84 6.50 -6.08
C PHE A 71 3.56 7.90 -5.51
N LEU A 72 3.65 8.05 -4.18
CA LEU A 72 3.38 9.33 -3.52
C LEU A 72 4.47 10.37 -3.82
N VAL A 73 5.74 9.95 -3.92
CA VAL A 73 6.87 10.80 -4.34
C VAL A 73 6.72 11.21 -5.80
N GLU A 74 6.43 10.26 -6.69
CA GLU A 74 6.20 10.54 -8.12
C GLU A 74 5.04 11.54 -8.34
N ALA A 75 4.01 11.48 -7.48
CA ALA A 75 2.88 12.39 -7.50
C ALA A 75 3.13 13.73 -6.79
N GLY A 76 4.29 13.91 -6.13
CA GLY A 76 4.62 15.13 -5.37
C GLY A 76 3.78 15.34 -4.11
N VAL A 77 3.19 14.27 -3.56
CA VAL A 77 2.40 14.32 -2.32
C VAL A 77 3.30 14.38 -1.09
N ILE A 78 4.47 13.73 -1.18
CA ILE A 78 5.49 13.69 -0.13
C ILE A 78 6.89 13.88 -0.75
N ALA A 79 7.86 14.28 0.07
CA ALA A 79 9.25 14.55 -0.31
C ALA A 79 10.19 13.38 0.00
#